data_AF-A0A961L0T1-F1
#
_entry.id   AF-A0A961L0T1-F1
#
_cell.length_a   1.000
_cell.length_b   1.000
_cell.length_c   1.000
_cell.angle_alpha   90.00
_cell.angle_beta   90.00
_cell.angle_gamma   90.00
#
_symmetry.space_group_name_H-M   'P 1'
#
loop_
_entity.id
_entity.type
_entity.pdbx_description
1 polymer ?
#
loop_
_entity_poly.entity_id
_entity_poly.type
_entity_poly.pdbx_seq_one_letter_code
_entity_poly.pdbx_strand_id
1 'polypeptide(L)'
;MAKFVFGMNLSLDGYVDHQAFAPDPGLFGHWTEQVRGLTGSLYGRRLYEIMRYWDVDDPGWTEAERDFATAWRNQPKWVVSRSLTSVGPNATLVGQDV
;
A
#
# COMPACT_ATOMS: atom_id res chain seq x y z
N MET A 1 0.59 17.61 -15.58
CA MET A 1 -0.51 17.58 -14.59
C MET A 1 -0.39 16.26 -13.84
N ALA A 2 -0.53 16.26 -12.51
CA ALA A 2 -0.48 15.00 -11.74
C ALA A 2 -1.76 14.18 -11.98
N LYS A 3 -1.63 12.85 -12.08
CA LYS A 3 -2.76 11.92 -12.24
C LYS A 3 -2.95 11.16 -10.94
N PHE A 4 -4.13 11.30 -10.33
CA PHE A 4 -4.53 10.48 -9.20
C PHE A 4 -5.24 9.22 -9.69
N VAL A 5 -4.86 8.07 -9.14
CA VAL A 5 -5.42 6.76 -9.47
C VAL A 5 -5.85 6.10 -8.17
N PHE A 6 -7.11 5.66 -8.13
CA PHE A 6 -7.62 4.80 -7.06
C PHE A 6 -7.42 3.35 -7.47
N GLY A 7 -6.62 2.62 -6.71
CA GLY A 7 -6.38 1.20 -6.91
C GLY A 7 -6.84 0.40 -5.68
N MET A 8 -7.77 -0.53 -5.89
CA MET A 8 -8.30 -1.41 -4.83
C MET A 8 -8.88 -2.68 -5.46
N ASN A 9 -8.78 -3.79 -4.75
CA ASN A 9 -9.57 -4.97 -5.08
C ASN A 9 -11.02 -4.75 -4.63
N LEU A 10 -11.98 -5.17 -5.45
CA LEU A 10 -13.41 -4.96 -5.23
C LEU A 10 -14.15 -6.27 -5.51
N SER A 11 -15.04 -6.67 -4.61
CA SER A 11 -15.97 -7.77 -4.86
C SER A 11 -17.04 -7.37 -5.88
N LEU A 12 -17.75 -8.35 -6.45
CA LEU A 12 -18.79 -8.10 -7.46
C LEU A 12 -19.96 -7.27 -6.91
N ASP A 13 -20.28 -7.43 -5.63
CA ASP A 13 -21.31 -6.68 -4.91
C ASP A 13 -20.81 -5.32 -4.35
N GLY A 14 -19.58 -4.91 -4.70
CA GLY A 14 -19.10 -3.55 -4.49
C GLY A 14 -18.39 -3.29 -3.16
N TYR A 15 -17.91 -4.32 -2.47
CA TYR A 15 -17.18 -4.18 -1.22
C TYR A 15 -15.66 -4.20 -1.42
N VAL A 16 -14.97 -3.35 -0.68
CA VAL A 16 -13.50 -3.33 -0.57
C VAL A 16 -13.15 -3.86 0.80
N ASP A 17 -12.43 -4.98 0.84
CA ASP A 17 -12.07 -5.64 2.09
C ASP A 17 -10.67 -6.27 1.97
N HIS A 18 -9.93 -6.28 3.08
CA HIS A 18 -8.54 -6.75 3.14
C HIS A 18 -8.41 -8.12 3.86
N GLN A 19 -9.52 -8.66 4.38
CA GLN A 19 -9.62 -9.93 5.08
C GLN A 19 -10.47 -10.95 4.31
N ALA A 20 -11.44 -10.49 3.52
CA ALA A 20 -12.41 -11.33 2.85
C ALA A 20 -11.80 -12.18 1.71
N PHE A 21 -10.74 -11.69 1.05
CA PHE A 21 -10.03 -12.46 0.03
C PHE A 21 -8.58 -11.99 -0.16
N ALA A 22 -7.74 -12.94 -0.59
CA ALA A 22 -6.40 -12.66 -1.08
C ALA A 22 -6.40 -12.69 -2.62
N PRO A 23 -5.57 -11.85 -3.28
CA PRO A 23 -5.43 -11.92 -4.72
C PRO A 23 -4.82 -13.26 -5.13
N ASP A 24 -5.24 -13.78 -6.29
CA ASP A 24 -4.52 -14.86 -6.94
C ASP A 24 -3.12 -14.38 -7.39
N PRO A 25 -2.19 -15.29 -7.74
CA PRO A 25 -0.83 -14.91 -8.10
C PRO A 25 -0.74 -13.94 -9.29
N GLY A 26 -1.64 -14.03 -10.27
CA GLY A 26 -1.64 -13.16 -11.44
C GLY A 26 -2.07 -11.74 -11.08
N LEU A 27 -3.14 -11.61 -10.28
CA LEU A 27 -3.59 -10.34 -9.75
C LEU A 27 -2.56 -9.71 -8.80
N PHE A 28 -1.88 -10.52 -7.98
CA PHE A 28 -0.81 -10.04 -7.11
C PHE A 28 0.36 -9.45 -7.93
N GLY A 29 0.80 -10.15 -8.99
CA GLY A 29 1.83 -9.66 -9.89
C GLY A 29 1.43 -8.35 -10.60
N HIS A 30 0.17 -8.21 -11.01
CA HIS A 30 -0.34 -6.95 -11.56
C HIS A 30 -0.18 -5.78 -10.58
N TRP A 31 -0.52 -5.98 -9.30
CA TRP A 31 -0.36 -4.96 -8.27
C TRP A 31 1.11 -4.62 -8.01
N THR A 32 2.01 -5.60 -8.03
CA THR A 32 3.45 -5.36 -7.91
C THR A 32 3.95 -4.41 -8.99
N GLU A 33 3.60 -4.69 -10.26
CA GLU A 33 4.00 -3.83 -11.38
C GLU A 33 3.34 -2.45 -11.33
N GLN A 34 2.08 -2.39 -10.91
CA GLN A 34 1.40 -1.12 -10.70
C GLN A 34 2.13 -0.27 -9.65
N VAL A 35 2.44 -0.84 -8.47
CA VAL A 35 3.17 -0.15 -7.40
C VAL A 35 4.55 0.31 -7.87
N ARG A 36 5.26 -0.53 -8.64
CA ARG A 36 6.57 -0.19 -9.21
C ARG A 36 6.49 1.04 -10.13
N GLY A 37 5.41 1.18 -10.89
CA GLY A 37 5.19 2.29 -11.81
C GLY A 37 4.63 3.58 -11.18
N LEU A 38 4.26 3.58 -9.89
CA LEU A 38 3.78 4.78 -9.21
C LEU A 38 4.93 5.76 -8.92
N THR A 39 4.59 7.04 -8.76
CA THR A 39 5.49 8.05 -8.18
C THR A 39 5.46 8.05 -6.65
N GLY A 40 4.40 7.48 -6.07
CA GLY A 40 4.17 7.42 -4.63
C GLY A 40 2.73 7.01 -4.34
N SER A 41 2.43 6.79 -3.06
CA SER A 41 1.11 6.33 -2.59
C SER A 41 0.53 7.26 -1.55
N LEU A 42 -0.79 7.46 -1.60
CA LEU A 42 -1.54 8.19 -0.58
C LEU A 42 -2.37 7.19 0.23
N TYR A 43 -2.21 7.22 1.55
CA TYR A 43 -2.93 6.33 2.47
C TYR A 43 -3.68 7.12 3.54
N GLY A 44 -4.86 6.62 3.90
CA GLY A 44 -5.46 6.93 5.20
C GLY A 44 -4.84 6.03 6.29
N ARG A 45 -5.01 6.42 7.56
CA ARG A 45 -4.45 5.71 8.72
C ARG A 45 -4.61 4.18 8.68
N ARG A 46 -5.84 3.68 8.56
CA ARG A 46 -6.13 2.23 8.69
C ARG A 46 -5.44 1.40 7.62
N LEU A 47 -5.54 1.82 6.36
CA LEU A 47 -4.89 1.12 5.25
C LEU A 47 -3.37 1.19 5.38
N TYR A 48 -2.83 2.34 5.81
CA TYR A 48 -1.39 2.43 6.08
C TYR A 48 -0.95 1.43 7.14
N GLU A 49 -1.63 1.36 8.28
CA GLU A 49 -1.30 0.42 9.37
C GLU A 49 -1.30 -1.04 8.90
N ILE A 50 -2.24 -1.43 8.02
CA ILE A 50 -2.27 -2.76 7.40
C ILE A 50 -1.05 -2.96 6.48
N MET A 51 -0.77 -1.99 5.60
CA MET A 51 0.32 -2.08 4.63
C MET A 51 1.71 -2.05 5.26
N ARG A 52 1.86 -1.56 6.50
CA ARG A 52 3.11 -1.61 7.26
C ARG A 52 3.62 -3.02 7.53
N TYR A 53 2.82 -4.05 7.26
CA TYR A 53 3.30 -5.43 7.17
C TYR A 53 4.57 -5.55 6.29
N TRP A 54 4.63 -4.80 5.19
CA TRP A 54 5.75 -4.83 4.25
C TRP A 54 7.00 -4.05 4.69
N ASP A 55 6.95 -3.32 5.81
CA ASP A 55 8.13 -2.61 6.35
C ASP A 55 9.18 -3.58 6.89
N VAL A 56 8.76 -4.74 7.39
CA VAL A 56 9.61 -5.71 8.10
C VAL A 56 9.75 -6.96 7.25
N ASP A 57 11.00 -7.35 6.95
CA ASP A 57 11.25 -8.58 6.20
C ASP A 57 10.80 -9.82 6.97
N ASP A 58 10.12 -10.73 6.28
CA ASP A 58 9.70 -12.03 6.80
C ASP A 58 10.41 -13.17 6.04
N PRO A 59 11.15 -14.05 6.74
CA PRO A 59 11.77 -15.23 6.12
C PRO A 59 10.78 -16.18 5.43
N GLY A 60 9.51 -16.17 5.86
CA GLY A 60 8.44 -17.00 5.30
C GLY A 60 7.89 -16.51 3.97
N TRP A 61 8.25 -15.31 3.51
CA TRP A 61 7.77 -14.78 2.25
C TRP A 61 8.17 -15.65 1.04
N THR A 62 7.29 -15.66 0.06
CA THR A 62 7.58 -16.08 -1.30
C THR A 62 8.43 -15.02 -2.02
N GLU A 63 8.93 -15.34 -3.21
CA GLU A 63 9.65 -14.38 -4.03
C GLU A 63 8.76 -13.21 -4.45
N ALA A 64 7.50 -13.48 -4.81
CA ALA A 64 6.54 -12.45 -5.19
C ALA A 64 6.30 -11.45 -4.05
N GLU A 65 6.12 -11.94 -2.82
CA GLU A 65 5.92 -11.10 -1.63
C GLU A 65 7.14 -10.22 -1.33
N ARG A 66 8.37 -10.77 -1.44
CA ARG A 66 9.61 -9.99 -1.32
C ARG A 66 9.71 -8.90 -2.39
N ASP A 67 9.34 -9.21 -3.62
CA ASP A 67 9.37 -8.25 -4.73
C ASP A 67 8.35 -7.14 -4.52
N PHE A 68 7.12 -7.48 -4.11
CA PHE A 68 6.11 -6.49 -3.73
C PHE A 68 6.58 -5.62 -2.57
N ALA A 69 7.14 -6.21 -1.51
CA ALA A 69 7.66 -5.48 -0.36
C ALA A 69 8.75 -4.48 -0.77
N THR A 70 9.64 -4.89 -1.69
CA THR A 70 10.70 -4.03 -2.23
C THR A 70 10.11 -2.90 -3.07
N ALA A 71 9.23 -3.22 -4.02
CA ALA A 71 8.56 -2.23 -4.86
C ALA A 71 7.79 -1.21 -4.02
N TRP A 72 7.04 -1.67 -3.02
CA TRP A 72 6.31 -0.82 -2.11
C TRP A 72 7.23 0.05 -1.27
N ARG A 73 8.24 -0.50 -0.57
CA ARG A 73 9.17 0.28 0.27
C ARG A 73 9.92 1.38 -0.50
N ASN A 74 10.22 1.15 -1.77
CA ASN A 74 10.87 2.14 -2.64
C ASN A 74 10.02 3.38 -2.94
N GLN A 75 8.68 3.26 -2.87
CA GLN A 75 7.77 4.35 -3.21
C GLN A 75 7.47 5.25 -2.00
N PRO A 76 7.60 6.59 -2.12
CA PRO A 76 7.24 7.50 -1.04
C PRO A 76 5.75 7.40 -0.72
N LYS A 77 5.43 7.59 0.56
CA LYS A 77 4.06 7.45 1.07
C LYS A 77 3.63 8.74 1.75
N TRP A 78 2.44 9.23 1.44
CA TRP A 78 1.80 10.28 2.21
C TRP A 78 0.67 9.64 3.01
N VAL A 79 0.73 9.78 4.33
CA VAL A 79 -0.25 9.20 5.24
C VAL A 79 -1.07 10.34 5.82
N VAL A 80 -2.33 10.44 5.38
CA VAL A 80 -3.24 11.47 5.88
C VAL A 80 -3.91 10.93 7.14
N SER A 81 -3.60 11.56 8.28
CA SER A 81 -4.14 11.14 9.57
C SER A 81 -4.08 12.27 10.59
N ARG A 82 -5.15 12.42 11.36
CA ARG A 82 -5.21 13.34 12.51
C ARG A 82 -4.79 12.70 13.83
N SER A 83 -4.72 11.37 13.88
CA SER A 83 -4.49 10.63 15.13
C SER A 83 -3.16 9.89 15.19
N LEU A 84 -2.48 9.71 14.05
CA LEU A 84 -1.11 9.19 14.05
C LEU A 84 -0.16 10.29 14.49
N THR A 85 0.84 9.92 15.29
CA THR A 85 1.92 10.82 15.72
C THR A 85 3.24 10.53 14.99
N SER A 86 3.38 9.34 14.41
CA SER A 86 4.55 8.93 13.63
C SER A 86 4.17 7.94 12.52
N VAL A 87 5.07 7.80 11.55
CA VAL A 87 4.96 6.87 10.41
C VAL A 87 6.31 6.18 10.19
N GLY A 88 6.30 5.04 9.51
CA GLY A 88 7.49 4.28 9.14
C GLY A 88 8.37 4.92 8.06
N PRO A 89 9.41 4.20 7.60
CA PRO A 89 10.38 4.67 6.61
C PRO A 89 9.73 5.10 5.29
N ASN A 90 10.34 6.07 4.61
CA ASN A 90 9.88 6.59 3.32
C ASN A 90 8.39 7.04 3.32
N ALA A 91 7.85 7.39 4.49
CA ALA A 91 6.51 7.89 4.66
C ALA A 91 6.53 9.26 5.33
N THR A 92 5.63 10.15 4.88
CA THR A 92 5.38 11.47 5.45
C THR A 92 3.98 11.50 6.02
N LEU A 93 3.88 11.85 7.31
CA LEU A 93 2.59 12.10 7.95
C LEU A 93 2.07 13.47 7.48
N VAL A 94 0.90 13.48 6.85
CA VAL A 94 0.17 14.70 6.46
C VAL A 94 -0.91 14.92 7.51
N GLY A 95 -0.71 15.95 8.33
CA GLY A 95 -1.54 16.27 9.49
C GLY A 95 -2.69 17.23 9.18
N GLN A 96 -2.77 18.33 9.93
CA GLN A 96 -3.79 19.38 9.75
C GLN A 96 -3.63 20.07 8.39
N ASP A 97 -4.70 20.76 7.97
CA ASP A 97 -4.78 21.44 6.68
C ASP A 97 -3.52 22.27 6.39
N VAL A 98 -2.90 22.01 5.24
CA VAL A 98 -1.76 22.77 4.69
C VAL A 98 -2.24 24.09 4.13
#